data_AF-A0A560WVL8-F1
#
_entry.id   AF-A0A560WVL8-F1
#
_cell.length_a   1.000
_cell.length_b   1.000
_cell.length_c   1.000
_cell.angle_alpha   90.00
_cell.angle_beta   90.00
_cell.angle_gamma   90.00
#
_symmetry.space_group_name_H-M   'P 1'
#
loop_
_entity.id
_entity.type
_entity.pdbx_description
1 polymer ?
#
loop_
_entity_poly.entity_id
_entity_poly.type
_entity_poly.pdbx_seq_one_letter_code
_entity_poly.pdbx_strand_id
1 'polypeptide(L)'
;MPDVLRILLLALSVAAALVAVRRRLPVLFWWLVGYPAVTLRVLTTYRATMDACGLTVPASAVRRATARMLGRQAAPVPPRRSLPLPTGSGLVMRLRMAAGQAPEDFNASADRLRHAWGAHAVHVRPTKPGRLELRLVGWDVLTDVRPPRRWLRTEPLTLLLALREDGHWHVRDFRTVPHELILGATQSGKSVYLRNLLCGLARQPVALVGIDCKWGVELAPFTPRLSALADTPDRANELLDVLVGEMEARFRLIGIRGGAGPDAVLTSDVWGLPEKTRPVPVVVVVDEVAELFLAASKDDEKRRDAMVTKLIRLAQLGRAAGIYLEVCGQRFGAELGKGATMLRAQLTGRVCHRVNDETSANMALGDIAPEAALAATRIPAERPGVAVVGDSSGGWSRVRSPHLTLDDAAAVCRDTSGLIPELPRLDAFRPAVAQPSAAPAAPPTARPVIG
;
A
#
# COMPACT_ATOMS: atom_id res chain seq x y z
N MET A 1 3.47 -16.31 56.03
CA MET A 1 4.33 -15.47 55.16
C MET A 1 4.83 -16.17 53.88
N PRO A 2 5.25 -17.46 53.85
CA PRO A 2 5.76 -18.08 52.62
C PRO A 2 4.70 -18.28 51.53
N ASP A 3 3.42 -18.50 51.89
CA ASP A 3 2.36 -18.70 50.90
C ASP A 3 1.94 -17.41 50.18
N VAL A 4 1.94 -16.27 50.89
CA VAL A 4 1.69 -14.96 50.27
C VAL A 4 2.80 -14.60 49.29
N LEU A 5 4.06 -14.90 49.64
CA LEU A 5 5.20 -14.69 48.75
C LEU A 5 5.13 -15.60 47.51
N ARG A 6 4.71 -16.87 47.67
CA ARG A 6 4.49 -17.80 46.54
C ARG A 6 3.36 -17.35 45.62
N ILE A 7 2.24 -16.87 46.17
CA ILE A 7 1.12 -16.33 45.37
C ILE A 7 1.56 -15.07 44.61
N LEU A 8 2.29 -14.16 45.25
CA LEU A 8 2.83 -12.96 44.61
C LEU A 8 3.82 -13.31 43.49
N LEU A 9 4.74 -14.24 43.72
CA LEU A 9 5.70 -14.71 42.71
C LEU A 9 4.99 -15.38 41.52
N LEU A 10 3.97 -16.20 41.79
CA LEU A 10 3.17 -16.83 40.75
C LEU A 10 2.42 -15.76 39.93
N ALA A 11 1.76 -14.80 40.59
CA ALA A 11 1.06 -13.71 39.93
C ALA A 11 2.02 -12.85 39.08
N LEU A 12 3.22 -12.55 39.59
CA LEU A 12 4.25 -11.82 38.86
C LEU A 12 4.74 -12.62 37.64
N SER A 13 4.93 -13.94 37.79
CA SER A 13 5.36 -14.82 36.70
C SER A 13 4.31 -14.92 35.59
N VAL A 14 3.02 -15.01 35.96
CA VAL A 14 1.89 -15.01 35.02
C VAL A 14 1.78 -13.65 34.33
N ALA A 15 1.93 -12.55 35.07
CA ALA A 15 1.94 -11.22 34.48
C ALA A 15 3.10 -11.02 33.49
N ALA A 16 4.31 -11.46 33.86
CA ALA A 16 5.48 -11.44 32.98
C ALA A 16 5.27 -12.30 31.74
N ALA A 17 4.71 -13.51 31.89
CA ALA A 17 4.36 -14.39 30.78
C ALA A 17 3.33 -13.74 29.85
N LEU A 18 2.28 -13.13 30.38
CA LEU A 18 1.26 -12.41 29.59
C LEU A 18 1.86 -11.23 28.83
N VAL A 19 2.78 -10.47 29.44
CA VAL A 19 3.51 -9.39 28.75
C VAL A 19 4.39 -9.96 27.63
N ALA A 20 5.09 -11.07 27.87
CA ALA A 20 5.91 -11.72 26.86
C ALA A 20 5.05 -12.24 25.68
N VAL A 21 3.92 -12.88 25.95
CA VAL A 21 2.97 -13.36 24.93
C VAL A 21 2.38 -12.17 24.15
N ARG A 22 2.00 -11.08 24.82
CA ARG A 22 1.51 -9.86 24.17
C ARG A 22 2.53 -9.25 23.21
N ARG A 23 3.82 -9.30 23.55
CA ARG A 23 4.90 -8.75 22.71
C ARG A 23 5.31 -9.69 21.56
N ARG A 24 5.44 -10.99 21.81
CA ARG A 24 5.95 -11.97 20.83
C ARG A 24 4.87 -12.59 19.95
N LEU A 25 3.67 -12.78 20.50
CA LEU A 25 2.54 -13.46 19.86
C LEU A 25 1.26 -12.63 20.06
N PRO A 26 1.18 -11.40 19.51
CA PRO A 26 0.06 -10.49 19.76
C PRO A 26 -1.29 -11.07 19.32
N VAL A 27 -1.31 -11.85 18.23
CA VAL A 27 -2.52 -12.54 17.76
C VAL A 27 -2.99 -13.57 18.80
N LEU A 28 -2.09 -14.37 19.38
CA LEU A 28 -2.46 -15.35 20.41
C LEU A 28 -2.94 -14.66 21.69
N PHE A 29 -2.24 -13.63 22.14
CA PHE A 29 -2.65 -12.80 23.27
C PHE A 29 -4.07 -12.24 23.07
N TRP A 30 -4.35 -11.76 21.85
CA TRP A 30 -5.66 -11.25 21.52
C TRP A 30 -6.76 -12.30 21.64
N TRP A 31 -6.57 -13.47 21.03
CA TRP A 31 -7.57 -14.54 21.12
C TRP A 31 -7.85 -14.98 22.56
N LEU A 32 -6.82 -15.05 23.40
CA LEU A 32 -6.95 -15.54 24.78
C LEU A 32 -7.47 -14.49 25.75
N VAL A 33 -7.04 -13.23 25.62
CA VAL A 33 -7.27 -12.19 26.63
C VAL A 33 -7.93 -10.95 26.02
N GLY A 34 -7.39 -10.44 24.92
CA GLY A 34 -7.84 -9.18 24.33
C GLY A 34 -9.29 -9.21 23.85
N TYR A 35 -9.65 -10.19 23.02
CA TYR A 35 -10.98 -10.33 22.46
C TYR A 35 -12.07 -10.54 23.52
N PRO A 36 -11.94 -11.46 24.49
CA PRO A 36 -12.94 -11.61 25.55
C PRO A 36 -13.11 -10.34 26.38
N ALA A 37 -12.01 -9.68 26.75
CA ALA A 37 -12.05 -8.46 27.58
C ALA A 37 -12.69 -7.28 26.85
N VAL A 38 -12.28 -7.01 25.60
CA VAL A 38 -12.86 -5.92 24.80
C VAL A 38 -14.31 -6.22 24.44
N THR A 39 -14.63 -7.46 24.09
CA THR A 39 -16.01 -7.88 23.82
C THR A 39 -16.88 -7.67 25.05
N LEU A 40 -16.47 -8.14 26.23
CA LEU A 40 -17.22 -7.93 27.47
C LEU A 40 -17.45 -6.43 27.71
N ARG A 41 -16.41 -5.60 27.58
CA ARG A 41 -16.52 -4.15 27.74
C ARG A 41 -17.50 -3.53 26.74
N VAL A 42 -17.38 -3.87 25.45
CA VAL A 42 -18.33 -3.44 24.42
C VAL A 42 -19.74 -3.85 24.80
N LEU A 43 -19.98 -5.10 25.20
CA LEU A 43 -21.31 -5.61 25.50
C LEU A 43 -21.93 -4.91 26.72
N THR A 44 -21.15 -4.66 27.78
CA THR A 44 -21.63 -4.07 29.03
C THR A 44 -21.75 -2.56 28.98
N THR A 45 -20.86 -1.86 28.27
CA THR A 45 -20.85 -0.39 28.23
C THR A 45 -21.52 0.20 26.99
N TYR A 46 -21.96 -0.62 26.01
CA TYR A 46 -22.42 -0.16 24.69
C TYR A 46 -23.35 1.06 24.74
N ARG A 47 -24.42 0.99 25.54
CA ARG A 47 -25.42 2.07 25.63
C ARG A 47 -24.79 3.36 26.18
N ALA A 48 -24.06 3.26 27.28
CA ALA A 48 -23.40 4.41 27.90
C ALA A 48 -22.34 5.01 26.97
N THR A 49 -21.57 4.17 26.27
CA THR A 49 -20.58 4.62 25.29
C THR A 49 -21.21 5.33 24.11
N MET A 50 -22.30 4.80 23.54
CA MET A 50 -23.03 5.47 22.45
C MET A 50 -23.58 6.82 22.90
N ASP A 51 -24.12 6.89 24.12
CA ASP A 51 -24.69 8.13 24.68
C ASP A 51 -23.61 9.19 24.90
N ALA A 52 -22.49 8.81 25.53
CA ALA A 52 -21.33 9.68 25.72
C ALA A 52 -20.70 10.15 24.40
N CYS A 53 -20.89 9.40 23.31
CA CYS A 53 -20.42 9.79 21.99
C CYS A 53 -21.43 10.63 21.19
N GLY A 54 -22.63 10.89 21.72
CA GLY A 54 -23.71 11.56 20.98
C GLY A 54 -24.32 10.70 19.88
N LEU A 55 -24.12 9.37 19.92
CA LEU A 55 -24.59 8.41 18.92
C LEU A 55 -25.92 7.77 19.32
N THR A 56 -26.70 8.39 20.19
CA THR A 56 -28.03 7.92 20.57
C THR A 56 -29.10 8.83 19.95
N VAL A 57 -30.26 8.25 19.64
CA VAL A 57 -31.42 9.04 19.16
C VAL A 57 -32.50 9.12 20.23
N PRO A 58 -33.32 10.19 20.25
CA PRO A 58 -34.48 10.26 21.13
C PRO A 58 -35.39 9.04 20.96
N ALA A 59 -35.92 8.52 22.06
CA ALA A 59 -36.88 7.42 22.01
C ALA A 59 -38.11 7.81 21.16
N SER A 60 -38.74 6.86 20.47
CA SER A 60 -39.93 7.11 19.65
C SER A 60 -41.07 7.75 20.47
N ALA A 61 -41.97 8.48 19.79
CA ALA A 61 -43.10 9.15 20.44
C ALA A 61 -43.91 8.20 21.35
N VAL A 62 -44.14 6.97 20.88
CA VAL A 62 -44.79 5.90 21.66
C VAL A 62 -44.02 5.59 22.93
N ARG A 63 -42.70 5.31 22.86
CA ARG A 63 -41.89 5.02 24.06
C ARG A 63 -41.82 6.20 25.03
N ARG A 64 -41.82 7.44 24.52
CA ARG A 64 -41.89 8.64 25.37
C ARG A 64 -43.24 8.75 26.08
N ALA A 65 -44.35 8.50 25.39
CA ALA A 65 -45.69 8.51 25.97
C ALA A 65 -45.83 7.43 27.06
N THR A 66 -45.40 6.19 26.78
CA THR A 66 -45.43 5.10 27.76
C THR A 66 -44.54 5.38 28.97
N ALA A 67 -43.34 5.94 28.77
CA ALA A 67 -42.47 6.30 29.88
C ALA A 67 -43.09 7.38 30.77
N ARG A 68 -43.72 8.41 30.17
CA ARG A 68 -44.44 9.45 30.90
C ARG A 68 -45.60 8.88 31.73
N MET A 69 -46.37 7.95 31.17
CA MET A 69 -47.45 7.25 31.90
C MET A 69 -46.92 6.48 33.12
N LEU A 70 -45.69 5.98 33.05
CA LEU A 70 -45.00 5.28 34.14
C LEU A 70 -44.18 6.21 35.05
N GLY A 71 -44.33 7.55 34.93
CA GLY A 71 -43.59 8.54 35.72
C GLY A 71 -42.07 8.55 35.46
N ARG A 72 -41.62 8.05 34.29
CA ARG A 72 -40.21 7.93 33.93
C ARG A 72 -39.87 8.73 32.67
N GLN A 73 -38.61 9.15 32.54
CA GLN A 73 -38.11 9.70 31.29
C GLN A 73 -37.68 8.56 30.34
N ALA A 74 -38.00 8.69 29.06
CA ALA A 74 -37.60 7.68 28.08
C ALA A 74 -36.12 7.82 27.75
N ALA A 75 -35.33 6.82 28.12
CA ALA A 75 -33.90 6.78 27.81
C ALA A 75 -33.65 6.80 26.28
N PRO A 76 -32.60 7.51 25.83
CA PRO A 76 -32.25 7.55 24.42
C PRO A 76 -31.84 6.16 23.92
N VAL A 77 -31.98 5.94 22.62
CA VAL A 77 -31.85 4.63 21.98
C VAL A 77 -30.57 4.57 21.17
N PRO A 78 -29.62 3.66 21.49
CA PRO A 78 -28.42 3.49 20.69
C PRO A 78 -28.72 2.72 19.38
N PRO A 79 -27.85 2.83 18.37
CA PRO A 79 -27.95 2.05 17.14
C PRO A 79 -27.90 0.55 17.46
N ARG A 80 -28.63 -0.26 16.69
CA ARG A 80 -28.65 -1.71 16.93
C ARG A 80 -27.34 -2.32 16.44
N ARG A 81 -26.71 -3.17 17.25
CA ARG A 81 -25.47 -3.87 16.90
C ARG A 81 -25.66 -5.36 16.70
N SER A 82 -24.79 -5.98 15.89
CA SER A 82 -24.57 -7.42 15.90
C SER A 82 -23.77 -7.86 17.13
N LEU A 83 -23.57 -9.17 17.28
CA LEU A 83 -22.52 -9.68 18.15
C LEU A 83 -21.15 -9.23 17.61
N PRO A 84 -20.21 -8.82 18.48
CA PRO A 84 -18.82 -8.61 18.11
C PRO A 84 -18.21 -9.95 17.68
N LEU A 85 -17.64 -9.99 16.46
CA LEU A 85 -16.97 -11.15 15.93
C LEU A 85 -15.44 -10.92 15.99
N PRO A 86 -14.65 -11.92 16.41
CA PRO A 86 -13.20 -11.77 16.48
C PRO A 86 -12.58 -11.70 15.07
N THR A 87 -11.51 -10.94 14.96
CA THR A 87 -10.61 -10.91 13.80
C THR A 87 -9.18 -11.17 14.25
N GLY A 88 -8.26 -11.42 13.32
CA GLY A 88 -6.85 -11.63 13.63
C GLY A 88 -6.13 -10.41 14.23
N SER A 89 -6.73 -9.22 14.14
CA SER A 89 -6.17 -7.95 14.64
C SER A 89 -7.06 -7.23 15.66
N GLY A 90 -8.23 -7.80 15.99
CA GLY A 90 -9.27 -7.03 16.65
C GLY A 90 -10.64 -7.71 16.65
N LEU A 91 -11.69 -6.91 16.57
CA LEU A 91 -13.05 -7.39 16.41
C LEU A 91 -13.83 -6.53 15.42
N VAL A 92 -14.91 -7.08 14.90
CA VAL A 92 -15.83 -6.39 14.00
C VAL A 92 -17.26 -6.55 14.48
N MET A 93 -18.05 -5.48 14.39
CA MET A 93 -19.48 -5.54 14.61
C MET A 93 -20.21 -4.73 13.55
N ARG A 94 -21.39 -5.18 13.15
CA ARG A 94 -22.25 -4.46 12.21
C ARG A 94 -23.26 -3.64 13.00
N LEU A 95 -23.38 -2.36 12.67
CA LEU A 95 -24.38 -1.47 13.26
C LEU A 95 -25.48 -1.17 12.23
N ARG A 96 -26.72 -1.11 12.71
CA ARG A 96 -27.84 -0.50 12.00
C ARG A 96 -28.07 0.87 12.62
N MET A 97 -27.78 1.90 11.83
CA MET A 97 -27.95 3.30 12.21
C MET A 97 -29.42 3.60 12.48
N ALA A 98 -29.67 4.50 13.42
CA ALA A 98 -31.00 5.05 13.63
C ALA A 98 -31.33 6.11 12.58
N ALA A 99 -32.61 6.46 12.44
CA ALA A 99 -33.03 7.54 11.55
C ALA A 99 -32.39 8.86 11.98
N GLY A 100 -31.85 9.61 11.01
CA GLY A 100 -31.15 10.88 11.26
C GLY A 100 -29.66 10.75 11.57
N GLN A 101 -29.13 9.54 11.75
CA GLN A 101 -27.70 9.31 11.89
C GLN A 101 -27.03 9.10 10.54
N ALA A 102 -25.82 9.62 10.40
CA ALA A 102 -24.99 9.48 9.22
C ALA A 102 -23.65 8.81 9.59
N PRO A 103 -22.95 8.14 8.64
CA PRO A 103 -21.63 7.55 8.91
C PRO A 103 -20.61 8.55 9.48
N GLU A 104 -20.73 9.81 9.11
CA GLU A 104 -19.87 10.92 9.54
C GLU A 104 -19.94 11.12 11.06
N ASP A 105 -21.11 10.94 11.68
CA ASP A 105 -21.28 11.02 13.14
C ASP A 105 -20.41 9.98 13.87
N PHE A 106 -20.33 8.78 13.29
CA PHE A 106 -19.52 7.68 13.82
C PHE A 106 -18.03 7.92 13.58
N ASN A 107 -17.65 8.43 12.41
CA ASN A 107 -16.26 8.83 12.11
C ASN A 107 -15.78 9.91 13.09
N ALA A 108 -16.59 10.95 13.33
CA ALA A 108 -16.29 12.02 14.28
C ALA A 108 -16.18 11.52 15.74
N SER A 109 -16.80 10.38 16.04
CA SER A 109 -16.77 9.74 17.36
C SER A 109 -15.73 8.63 17.48
N ALA A 110 -15.01 8.27 16.41
CA ALA A 110 -14.14 7.10 16.37
C ALA A 110 -13.07 7.12 17.48
N ASP A 111 -12.47 8.27 17.76
CA ASP A 111 -11.47 8.41 18.82
C ASP A 111 -12.05 8.25 20.24
N ARG A 112 -13.26 8.76 20.47
CA ARG A 112 -13.98 8.54 21.74
C ARG A 112 -14.33 7.07 21.94
N LEU A 113 -14.79 6.39 20.88
CA LEU A 113 -15.08 4.95 20.88
C LEU A 113 -13.82 4.13 21.17
N ARG A 114 -12.69 4.51 20.56
CA ARG A 114 -11.38 3.90 20.79
C ARG A 114 -11.00 3.96 22.27
N HIS A 115 -11.08 5.14 22.88
CA HIS A 115 -10.78 5.33 24.30
C HIS A 115 -11.75 4.56 25.20
N ALA A 116 -13.06 4.66 24.95
CA ALA A 116 -14.09 4.04 25.78
C ALA A 116 -13.98 2.50 25.82
N TRP A 117 -13.63 1.87 24.70
CA TRP A 117 -13.47 0.42 24.63
C TRP A 117 -12.04 -0.05 24.85
N GLY A 118 -11.07 0.85 24.97
CA GLY A 118 -9.64 0.53 25.13
C GLY A 118 -9.08 -0.22 23.92
N ALA A 119 -9.53 0.14 22.72
CA ALA A 119 -8.98 -0.35 21.47
C ALA A 119 -7.76 0.49 21.04
N HIS A 120 -6.91 -0.06 20.18
CA HIS A 120 -5.84 0.70 19.53
C HIS A 120 -6.38 1.65 18.45
N ALA A 121 -7.36 1.21 17.67
CA ALA A 121 -8.04 2.05 16.66
C ALA A 121 -9.50 1.61 16.48
N VAL A 122 -10.33 2.52 15.99
CA VAL A 122 -11.71 2.25 15.57
C VAL A 122 -11.89 2.77 14.15
N HIS A 123 -12.28 1.88 13.26
CA HIS A 123 -12.54 2.17 11.85
C HIS A 123 -14.02 1.98 11.56
N VAL A 124 -14.62 2.95 10.88
CA VAL A 124 -16.02 2.91 10.45
C VAL A 124 -16.05 2.75 8.94
N ARG A 125 -16.81 1.77 8.47
CA ARG A 125 -17.00 1.55 7.03
C ARG A 125 -18.49 1.47 6.70
N PRO A 126 -19.05 2.41 5.92
CA PRO A 126 -20.39 2.25 5.38
C PRO A 126 -20.49 0.97 4.55
N THR A 127 -21.56 0.19 4.74
CA THR A 127 -21.75 -1.07 3.98
C THR A 127 -22.93 -0.99 3.03
N LYS A 128 -24.05 -0.44 3.51
CA LYS A 128 -25.29 -0.18 2.78
C LYS A 128 -25.98 1.02 3.43
N PRO A 129 -26.93 1.67 2.76
CA PRO A 129 -27.75 2.71 3.40
C PRO A 129 -28.31 2.24 4.76
N GLY A 130 -28.08 3.03 5.81
CA GLY A 130 -28.50 2.71 7.18
C GLY A 130 -27.68 1.64 7.91
N ARG A 131 -26.60 1.11 7.32
CA ARG A 131 -25.75 0.07 7.92
C ARG A 131 -24.26 0.35 7.76
N LEU A 132 -23.53 0.22 8.85
CA LEU A 132 -22.08 0.35 8.86
C LEU A 132 -21.41 -0.86 9.54
N GLU A 133 -20.15 -1.08 9.20
CA GLU A 133 -19.24 -1.98 9.88
C GLU A 133 -18.36 -1.14 10.79
N LEU A 134 -18.32 -1.49 12.08
CA LEU A 134 -17.44 -0.90 13.06
C LEU A 134 -16.35 -1.92 13.40
N ARG A 135 -15.11 -1.56 13.12
CA ARG A 135 -13.95 -2.42 13.32
C ARG A 135 -13.07 -1.83 14.41
N LEU A 136 -12.86 -2.59 15.47
CA LEU A 136 -11.95 -2.24 16.54
C LEU A 136 -10.66 -3.01 16.33
N VAL A 137 -9.52 -2.32 16.30
CA VAL A 137 -8.19 -2.93 16.23
C VAL A 137 -7.62 -2.98 17.65
N GLY A 138 -7.15 -4.15 18.09
CA GLY A 138 -6.72 -4.38 19.47
C GLY A 138 -5.31 -3.90 19.81
N TRP A 139 -4.43 -3.82 18.80
CA TRP A 139 -3.05 -3.37 18.92
C TRP A 139 -2.59 -2.72 17.62
N ASP A 140 -1.41 -2.12 17.63
CA ASP A 140 -0.80 -1.56 16.43
C ASP A 140 -0.34 -2.66 15.47
N VAL A 141 -1.15 -2.90 14.44
CA VAL A 141 -0.86 -3.91 13.41
C VAL A 141 0.32 -3.52 12.51
N LEU A 142 0.71 -2.25 12.51
CA LEU A 142 1.81 -1.73 11.70
C LEU A 142 3.16 -1.80 12.44
N THR A 143 3.24 -2.36 13.65
CA THR A 143 4.52 -2.47 14.39
C THR A 143 5.45 -3.54 13.80
N ASP A 144 4.94 -4.74 13.52
CA ASP A 144 5.68 -5.86 12.91
C ASP A 144 4.81 -6.47 11.82
N VAL A 145 4.98 -5.99 10.58
CA VAL A 145 4.25 -6.53 9.43
C VAL A 145 5.05 -7.67 8.83
N ARG A 146 4.46 -8.87 8.85
CA ARG A 146 5.03 -10.07 8.25
C ARG A 146 4.39 -10.33 6.89
N PRO A 147 5.15 -10.86 5.92
CA PRO A 147 4.56 -11.29 4.66
C PRO A 147 3.49 -12.36 4.93
N PRO A 148 2.43 -12.43 4.09
CA PRO A 148 1.41 -13.44 4.25
C PRO A 148 2.00 -14.85 4.06
N ARG A 149 1.70 -15.78 4.98
CA ARG A 149 2.25 -17.15 4.99
C ARG A 149 2.00 -17.93 3.69
N ARG A 150 0.91 -17.59 3.01
CA ARG A 150 0.68 -17.96 1.62
C ARG A 150 0.48 -16.64 0.90
N TRP A 151 1.36 -16.35 -0.06
CA TRP A 151 1.01 -15.44 -1.13
C TRP A 151 -0.25 -16.05 -1.75
N LEU A 152 -1.41 -15.44 -1.48
CA LEU A 152 -2.62 -15.77 -2.21
C LEU A 152 -2.22 -15.66 -3.68
N ARG A 153 -2.53 -16.67 -4.50
CA ARG A 153 -2.37 -16.55 -5.95
C ARG A 153 -3.15 -15.31 -6.35
N THR A 154 -2.44 -14.22 -6.56
CA THR A 154 -3.05 -12.99 -7.02
C THR A 154 -3.21 -13.12 -8.52
N GLU A 155 -4.25 -12.48 -9.04
CA GLU A 155 -4.38 -12.30 -10.48
C GLU A 155 -3.11 -11.61 -11.02
N PRO A 156 -2.73 -11.85 -12.29
CA PRO A 156 -1.64 -11.12 -12.92
C PRO A 156 -1.81 -9.62 -12.72
N LEU A 157 -0.71 -8.94 -12.38
CA LEU A 157 -0.66 -7.52 -12.02
C LEU A 157 -1.49 -7.14 -10.79
N THR A 158 -1.68 -8.06 -9.85
CA THR A 158 -2.24 -7.74 -8.54
C THR A 158 -1.26 -8.19 -7.46
N LEU A 159 -0.99 -7.34 -6.47
CA LEU A 159 -0.01 -7.59 -5.41
C LEU A 159 -0.57 -7.19 -4.05
N LEU A 160 -0.32 -8.03 -3.04
CA LEU A 160 -0.49 -7.64 -1.64
C LEU A 160 0.80 -6.96 -1.17
N LEU A 161 0.82 -5.62 -1.13
CA LEU A 161 2.06 -4.87 -0.88
C LEU A 161 2.27 -4.49 0.58
N ALA A 162 1.20 -4.10 1.27
CA ALA A 162 1.30 -3.53 2.60
C ALA A 162 0.09 -3.86 3.46
N LEU A 163 0.28 -3.94 4.78
CA LEU A 163 -0.83 -4.08 5.72
C LEU A 163 -1.38 -2.69 6.05
N ARG A 164 -2.69 -2.50 6.02
CA ARG A 164 -3.38 -1.28 6.46
C ARG A 164 -3.57 -1.28 7.97
N GLU A 165 -3.73 -0.09 8.54
CA GLU A 165 -4.00 0.10 9.97
C GLU A 165 -5.32 -0.49 10.45
N ASP A 166 -6.23 -0.86 9.55
CA ASP A 166 -7.46 -1.59 9.85
C ASP A 166 -7.28 -3.12 9.84
N GLY A 167 -6.07 -3.60 9.51
CA GLY A 167 -5.69 -5.00 9.44
C GLY A 167 -6.03 -5.70 8.12
N HIS A 168 -6.56 -4.99 7.13
CA HIS A 168 -6.68 -5.51 5.75
C HIS A 168 -5.39 -5.28 4.97
N TRP A 169 -5.17 -6.06 3.91
CA TRP A 169 -4.06 -5.81 3.01
C TRP A 169 -4.42 -4.68 2.03
N HIS A 170 -3.48 -3.76 1.84
CA HIS A 170 -3.45 -2.86 0.71
C HIS A 170 -3.03 -3.65 -0.52
N VAL A 171 -3.90 -3.64 -1.52
CA VAL A 171 -3.76 -4.37 -2.77
C VAL A 171 -3.39 -3.38 -3.87
N ARG A 172 -2.26 -3.61 -4.51
CA ARG A 172 -1.84 -2.89 -5.72
C ARG A 172 -2.31 -3.67 -6.93
N ASP A 173 -3.38 -3.20 -7.56
CA ASP A 173 -3.90 -3.74 -8.83
C ASP A 173 -3.66 -2.73 -9.95
N PHE A 174 -2.80 -3.10 -10.90
CA PHE A 174 -2.40 -2.21 -11.99
C PHE A 174 -3.50 -2.05 -13.04
N ARG A 175 -4.49 -2.95 -13.11
CA ARG A 175 -5.59 -2.81 -14.10
C ARG A 175 -6.61 -1.77 -13.67
N THR A 176 -6.79 -1.61 -12.36
CA THR A 176 -7.70 -0.62 -11.76
C THR A 176 -7.00 0.71 -11.55
N VAL A 177 -5.78 0.70 -11.01
CA VAL A 177 -4.95 1.90 -10.80
C VAL A 177 -3.67 1.76 -11.66
N PRO A 178 -3.65 2.28 -12.89
CA PRO A 178 -2.58 1.96 -13.85
C PRO A 178 -1.23 2.60 -13.53
N HIS A 179 -1.24 3.77 -12.89
CA HIS A 179 -0.04 4.53 -12.64
C HIS A 179 -0.03 5.04 -11.21
N GLU A 180 1.09 4.87 -10.51
CA GLU A 180 1.24 5.20 -9.08
C GLU A 180 2.42 6.16 -8.87
N LEU A 181 2.21 7.14 -7.99
CA LEU A 181 3.21 8.06 -7.48
C LEU A 181 3.60 7.63 -6.06
N ILE A 182 4.89 7.41 -5.83
CA ILE A 182 5.45 6.99 -4.55
C ILE A 182 6.44 8.06 -4.07
N LEU A 183 6.04 8.86 -3.08
CA LEU A 183 6.91 9.87 -2.47
C LEU A 183 7.42 9.45 -1.09
N GLY A 184 8.60 9.94 -0.73
CA GLY A 184 9.14 9.76 0.63
C GLY A 184 10.53 10.36 0.78
N ALA A 185 10.84 10.85 1.98
CA ALA A 185 12.19 11.30 2.32
C ALA A 185 13.18 10.12 2.42
N THR A 186 14.47 10.42 2.46
CA THR A 186 15.52 9.44 2.74
C THR A 186 15.23 8.66 4.03
N GLN A 187 15.49 7.34 4.01
CA GLN A 187 15.23 6.42 5.13
C GLN A 187 13.76 6.34 5.60
N SER A 188 12.80 6.85 4.83
CA SER A 188 11.36 6.77 5.17
C SER A 188 10.76 5.38 4.98
N GLY A 189 11.41 4.53 4.17
CA GLY A 189 10.94 3.19 3.82
C GLY A 189 10.49 3.01 2.36
N LYS A 190 10.57 4.06 1.52
CA LYS A 190 10.31 4.01 0.06
C LYS A 190 10.96 2.81 -0.62
N SER A 191 12.25 2.60 -0.42
CA SER A 191 12.98 1.51 -1.08
C SER A 191 12.50 0.12 -0.61
N VAL A 192 12.01 -0.02 0.62
CA VAL A 192 11.43 -1.31 1.09
C VAL A 192 10.07 -1.57 0.44
N TYR A 193 9.24 -0.54 0.28
CA TYR A 193 7.99 -0.66 -0.49
C TYR A 193 8.30 -1.08 -1.94
N LEU A 194 9.25 -0.38 -2.58
CA LEU A 194 9.65 -0.68 -3.96
C LEU A 194 10.22 -2.10 -4.11
N ARG A 195 11.02 -2.58 -3.17
CA ARG A 195 11.50 -3.98 -3.13
C ARG A 195 10.35 -4.99 -3.12
N ASN A 196 9.35 -4.77 -2.27
CA ASN A 196 8.18 -5.65 -2.20
C ASN A 196 7.39 -5.64 -3.52
N LEU A 197 7.24 -4.46 -4.14
CA LEU A 197 6.60 -4.30 -5.45
C LEU A 197 7.37 -5.07 -6.54
N LEU A 198 8.66 -4.81 -6.69
CA LEU A 198 9.51 -5.47 -7.68
C LEU A 198 9.56 -6.98 -7.47
N CYS A 199 9.70 -7.47 -6.24
CA CYS A 199 9.70 -8.91 -5.94
C CYS A 199 8.34 -9.57 -6.16
N GLY A 200 7.25 -8.84 -5.95
CA GLY A 200 5.90 -9.30 -6.26
C GLY A 200 5.72 -9.50 -7.77
N LEU A 201 6.13 -8.51 -8.56
CA LEU A 201 6.08 -8.55 -10.03
C LEU A 201 7.08 -9.55 -10.64
N ALA A 202 8.26 -9.69 -10.04
CA ALA A 202 9.31 -10.62 -10.48
C ALA A 202 8.81 -12.06 -10.62
N ARG A 203 7.86 -12.46 -9.76
CA ARG A 203 7.21 -13.77 -9.73
C ARG A 203 6.09 -13.95 -10.76
N GLN A 204 5.84 -12.96 -11.60
CA GLN A 204 4.78 -12.95 -12.60
C GLN A 204 5.39 -12.80 -14.01
N PRO A 205 4.66 -13.20 -15.08
CA PRO A 205 5.13 -13.06 -16.47
C PRO A 205 4.95 -11.61 -16.96
N VAL A 206 5.69 -10.68 -16.36
CA VAL A 206 5.63 -9.24 -16.64
C VAL A 206 6.99 -8.71 -17.06
N ALA A 207 7.02 -7.77 -18.00
CA ALA A 207 8.25 -7.08 -18.37
C ALA A 207 8.53 -5.97 -17.37
N LEU A 208 9.69 -6.01 -16.73
CA LEU A 208 10.11 -5.02 -15.74
C LEU A 208 11.13 -4.09 -16.36
N VAL A 209 10.81 -2.79 -16.39
CA VAL A 209 11.67 -1.77 -16.97
C VAL A 209 12.07 -0.79 -15.89
N GLY A 210 13.37 -0.58 -15.70
CA GLY A 210 13.92 0.35 -14.72
C GLY A 210 14.47 1.63 -15.35
N ILE A 211 14.18 2.77 -14.73
CA ILE A 211 14.83 4.06 -15.00
C ILE A 211 15.43 4.55 -13.67
N ASP A 212 16.76 4.52 -13.60
CA ASP A 212 17.54 4.91 -12.42
C ASP A 212 18.75 5.73 -12.88
N CYS A 213 18.52 7.02 -13.12
CA CYS A 213 19.53 7.97 -13.59
C CYS A 213 20.59 8.32 -12.52
N LYS A 214 20.63 7.60 -11.38
CA LYS A 214 21.70 7.67 -10.37
C LYS A 214 22.66 6.49 -10.54
N TRP A 215 23.14 6.29 -11.77
CA TRP A 215 24.07 5.21 -12.14
C TRP A 215 23.53 3.80 -11.89
N GLY A 216 22.21 3.64 -11.86
CA GLY A 216 21.57 2.33 -11.66
C GLY A 216 21.76 1.73 -10.25
N VAL A 217 22.25 2.47 -9.26
CA VAL A 217 22.65 1.91 -7.95
C VAL A 217 21.47 1.29 -7.20
N GLU A 218 20.31 1.92 -7.22
CA GLU A 218 19.13 1.44 -6.48
C GLU A 218 18.49 0.25 -7.20
N LEU A 219 18.52 0.23 -8.54
CA LEU A 219 17.91 -0.84 -9.33
C LEU A 219 18.86 -2.00 -9.71
N ALA A 220 20.18 -1.83 -9.57
CA ALA A 220 21.19 -2.84 -9.89
C ALA A 220 20.92 -4.23 -9.26
N PRO A 221 20.50 -4.34 -7.99
CA PRO A 221 20.22 -5.63 -7.36
C PRO A 221 19.09 -6.42 -8.01
N PHE A 222 18.21 -5.78 -8.80
CA PHE A 222 17.09 -6.41 -9.48
C PHE A 222 17.37 -6.74 -10.95
N THR A 223 18.54 -6.35 -11.48
CA THR A 223 18.94 -6.59 -12.88
C THR A 223 18.74 -8.03 -13.38
N PRO A 224 18.90 -9.11 -12.58
CA PRO A 224 18.63 -10.48 -13.05
C PRO A 224 17.20 -10.72 -13.52
N ARG A 225 16.25 -9.82 -13.20
CA ARG A 225 14.84 -9.92 -13.58
C ARG A 225 14.36 -8.76 -14.45
N LEU A 226 15.15 -7.70 -14.62
CA LEU A 226 14.75 -6.55 -15.45
C LEU A 226 14.83 -6.91 -16.93
N SER A 227 13.78 -6.57 -17.67
CA SER A 227 13.73 -6.62 -19.14
C SER A 227 14.56 -5.49 -19.76
N ALA A 228 14.63 -4.33 -19.10
CA ALA A 228 15.44 -3.19 -19.51
C ALA A 228 15.84 -2.32 -18.30
N LEU A 229 16.99 -1.65 -18.40
CA LEU A 229 17.45 -0.65 -17.44
C LEU A 229 18.08 0.54 -18.17
N ALA A 230 17.64 1.75 -17.83
CA ALA A 230 18.32 2.99 -18.20
C ALA A 230 18.96 3.62 -16.96
N ASP A 231 20.27 3.82 -17.01
CA ASP A 231 21.12 4.31 -15.93
C ASP A 231 21.57 5.78 -16.10
N THR A 232 21.27 6.38 -17.26
CA THR A 232 21.54 7.78 -17.58
C THR A 232 20.32 8.47 -18.19
N PRO A 233 20.21 9.81 -18.11
CA PRO A 233 19.11 10.56 -18.73
C PRO A 233 19.00 10.36 -20.26
N ASP A 234 20.13 10.21 -20.96
CA ASP A 234 20.13 9.95 -22.40
C ASP A 234 19.53 8.58 -22.72
N ARG A 235 19.98 7.52 -22.03
CA ARG A 235 19.38 6.19 -22.16
C ARG A 235 17.92 6.17 -21.77
N ALA A 236 17.54 6.91 -20.73
CA ALA A 236 16.14 7.00 -20.31
C ALA A 236 15.27 7.62 -21.42
N ASN A 237 15.77 8.67 -22.08
CA ASN A 237 15.07 9.31 -23.19
C ASN A 237 14.86 8.37 -24.39
N GLU A 238 15.88 7.59 -24.76
CA GLU A 238 15.81 6.59 -25.83
C GLU A 238 14.89 5.42 -25.47
N LEU A 239 14.97 4.92 -24.22
CA LEU A 239 14.12 3.85 -23.73
C LEU A 239 12.63 4.28 -23.72
N LEU A 240 12.34 5.53 -23.36
CA LEU A 240 11.00 6.08 -23.44
C LEU A 240 10.47 6.15 -24.88
N ASP A 241 11.33 6.41 -25.88
CA ASP A 241 10.92 6.33 -27.30
C ASP A 241 10.50 4.92 -27.68
N VAL A 242 11.29 3.91 -27.27
CA VAL A 242 10.99 2.50 -27.50
C VAL A 242 9.65 2.10 -26.86
N LEU A 243 9.40 2.54 -25.63
CA LEU A 243 8.16 2.27 -24.91
C LEU A 243 6.94 2.92 -25.57
N VAL A 244 7.07 4.17 -26.04
CA VAL A 244 6.00 4.85 -26.80
C VAL A 244 5.74 4.12 -28.13
N GLY A 245 6.80 3.72 -28.84
CA GLY A 245 6.65 2.95 -30.07
C GLY A 245 5.99 1.58 -29.85
N GLU A 246 6.28 0.90 -28.74
CA GLU A 246 5.62 -0.34 -28.34
C GLU A 246 4.15 -0.11 -28.02
N MET A 247 3.82 0.94 -27.26
CA MET A 247 2.44 1.35 -26.99
C MET A 247 1.64 1.56 -28.28
N GLU A 248 2.19 2.30 -29.24
CA GLU A 248 1.55 2.53 -30.54
C GLU A 248 1.38 1.23 -31.35
N ALA A 249 2.34 0.31 -31.28
CA ALA A 249 2.22 -0.99 -31.93
C ALA A 249 1.07 -1.84 -31.34
N ARG A 250 0.90 -1.81 -30.02
CA ARG A 250 -0.21 -2.49 -29.34
C ARG A 250 -1.56 -1.87 -29.69
N PHE A 251 -1.64 -0.55 -29.85
CA PHE A 251 -2.86 0.09 -30.34
C PHE A 251 -3.22 -0.32 -31.76
N ARG A 252 -2.24 -0.47 -32.66
CA ARG A 252 -2.50 -1.02 -34.00
C ARG A 252 -3.04 -2.45 -33.91
N LEU A 253 -2.48 -3.29 -33.03
CA LEU A 253 -2.97 -4.65 -32.80
C LEU A 253 -4.43 -4.69 -32.32
N ILE A 254 -4.79 -3.81 -31.37
CA ILE A 254 -6.16 -3.63 -30.88
C ILE A 254 -7.09 -3.20 -32.04
N GLY A 255 -6.70 -2.17 -32.78
CA GLY A 255 -7.51 -1.59 -33.87
C GLY A 255 -7.73 -2.53 -35.06
N ILE A 256 -6.71 -3.29 -35.46
CA ILE A 256 -6.81 -4.26 -36.57
C ILE A 256 -7.85 -5.35 -36.24
N ARG A 257 -7.90 -5.81 -34.99
CA ARG A 257 -8.85 -6.85 -34.59
C ARG A 257 -10.28 -6.33 -34.47
N GLY A 258 -10.49 -5.07 -34.10
CA GLY A 258 -11.82 -4.47 -34.08
C GLY A 258 -12.50 -4.37 -35.46
N GLY A 259 -11.73 -4.42 -36.56
CA GLY A 259 -12.26 -4.38 -37.93
C GLY A 259 -12.29 -5.72 -38.67
N ALA A 260 -11.87 -6.83 -38.03
CA ALA A 260 -11.57 -8.08 -38.72
C ALA A 260 -12.74 -9.10 -38.70
N GLY A 261 -13.84 -8.80 -39.39
CA GLY A 261 -14.90 -9.76 -39.73
C GLY A 261 -15.99 -10.00 -38.66
N PRO A 262 -17.01 -10.82 -38.96
CA PRO A 262 -18.19 -11.01 -38.10
C PRO A 262 -17.90 -11.68 -36.74
N ASP A 263 -16.76 -12.37 -36.60
CA ASP A 263 -16.34 -13.03 -35.36
C ASP A 263 -15.24 -12.25 -34.60
N ALA A 264 -14.88 -11.05 -35.05
CA ALA A 264 -13.90 -10.22 -34.37
C ALA A 264 -14.44 -9.69 -33.05
N VAL A 265 -13.74 -10.01 -31.95
CA VAL A 265 -14.00 -9.40 -30.65
C VAL A 265 -13.52 -7.95 -30.69
N LEU A 266 -14.47 -7.01 -30.69
CA LEU A 266 -14.22 -5.60 -30.46
C LEU A 266 -13.68 -5.42 -29.02
N THR A 267 -12.44 -4.97 -28.89
CA THR A 267 -11.82 -4.62 -27.61
C THR A 267 -11.20 -3.23 -27.69
N SER A 268 -11.18 -2.52 -26.57
CA SER A 268 -10.52 -1.22 -26.41
C SER A 268 -9.16 -1.32 -25.72
N ASP A 269 -8.77 -2.50 -25.26
CA ASP A 269 -7.49 -2.75 -24.60
C ASP A 269 -6.89 -4.13 -24.96
N VAL A 270 -5.62 -4.33 -24.57
CA VAL A 270 -4.90 -5.59 -24.78
C VAL A 270 -5.50 -6.77 -24.01
N TRP A 271 -6.29 -6.54 -22.97
CA TRP A 271 -6.87 -7.60 -22.15
C TRP A 271 -8.06 -8.28 -22.83
N GLY A 272 -8.77 -7.60 -23.71
CA GLY A 272 -9.77 -8.23 -24.59
C GLY A 272 -9.18 -9.02 -25.77
N LEU A 273 -7.87 -8.94 -26.01
CA LEU A 273 -7.23 -9.76 -27.05
C LEU A 273 -7.14 -11.24 -26.64
N PRO A 274 -7.18 -12.18 -27.61
CA PRO A 274 -6.92 -13.59 -27.36
C PRO A 274 -5.57 -13.79 -26.68
N GLU A 275 -5.52 -14.71 -25.70
CA GLU A 275 -4.34 -14.94 -24.85
C GLU A 275 -3.05 -15.20 -25.65
N LYS A 276 -3.13 -16.00 -26.73
CA LYS A 276 -1.98 -16.30 -27.60
C LYS A 276 -1.36 -15.09 -28.30
N THR A 277 -2.14 -14.03 -28.48
CA THR A 277 -1.72 -12.79 -29.17
C THR A 277 -1.59 -11.62 -28.22
N ARG A 278 -1.96 -11.79 -26.94
CA ARG A 278 -1.94 -10.72 -25.95
C ARG A 278 -0.48 -10.36 -25.64
N PRO A 279 -0.07 -9.10 -25.85
CA PRO A 279 1.26 -8.66 -25.45
C PRO A 279 1.44 -8.81 -23.94
N VAL A 280 2.64 -9.17 -23.51
CA VAL A 280 2.99 -9.20 -22.08
C VAL A 280 2.87 -7.79 -21.48
N PRO A 281 2.36 -7.66 -20.25
CA PRO A 281 2.27 -6.35 -19.62
C PRO A 281 3.67 -5.82 -19.26
N VAL A 282 3.83 -4.50 -19.35
CA VAL A 282 5.08 -3.80 -19.04
C VAL A 282 4.85 -2.91 -17.83
N VAL A 283 5.71 -3.03 -16.82
CA VAL A 283 5.74 -2.11 -15.67
C VAL A 283 7.05 -1.34 -15.70
N VAL A 284 6.95 -0.02 -15.82
CA VAL A 284 8.08 0.91 -15.83
C VAL A 284 8.21 1.53 -14.45
N VAL A 285 9.36 1.34 -13.83
CA VAL A 285 9.70 1.91 -12.52
C VAL A 285 10.71 3.03 -12.73
N VAL A 286 10.38 4.23 -12.24
CA VAL A 286 11.29 5.38 -12.18
C VAL A 286 11.66 5.58 -10.72
N ASP A 287 12.93 5.38 -10.31
CA ASP A 287 13.28 5.47 -8.89
C ASP A 287 13.31 6.90 -8.33
N GLU A 288 13.81 7.85 -9.12
CA GLU A 288 13.82 9.27 -8.79
C GLU A 288 13.43 10.09 -10.01
N VAL A 289 12.14 10.47 -10.05
CA VAL A 289 11.58 11.26 -11.14
C VAL A 289 12.24 12.62 -11.28
N ALA A 290 12.69 13.25 -10.18
CA ALA A 290 13.31 14.56 -10.21
C ALA A 290 14.57 14.61 -11.09
N GLU A 291 15.33 13.51 -11.18
CA GLU A 291 16.53 13.42 -12.03
C GLU A 291 16.20 13.54 -13.52
N LEU A 292 14.98 13.17 -13.93
CA LEU A 292 14.52 13.33 -15.32
C LEU A 292 14.15 14.77 -15.66
N PHE A 293 13.99 15.62 -14.64
CA PHE A 293 13.62 17.03 -14.79
C PHE A 293 14.83 17.98 -14.72
N LEU A 294 16.01 17.48 -14.36
CA LEU A 294 17.23 18.28 -14.29
C LEU A 294 17.71 18.68 -15.68
N ALA A 295 18.03 19.96 -15.86
CA ALA A 295 18.62 20.50 -17.07
C ALA A 295 19.65 21.57 -16.71
N ALA A 296 20.87 21.47 -17.27
CA ALA A 296 21.94 22.44 -17.08
C ALA A 296 22.27 23.21 -18.37
N SER A 297 21.89 22.65 -19.53
CA SER A 297 22.08 23.24 -20.86
C SER A 297 20.78 23.26 -21.68
N LYS A 298 20.76 24.02 -22.78
CA LYS A 298 19.61 24.06 -23.71
C LYS A 298 19.30 22.70 -24.34
N ASP A 299 20.31 21.86 -24.55
CA ASP A 299 20.08 20.53 -25.09
C ASP A 299 19.51 19.58 -24.02
N ASP A 300 19.91 19.76 -22.75
CA ASP A 300 19.25 19.06 -21.63
C ASP A 300 17.78 19.48 -21.49
N GLU A 301 17.45 20.76 -21.72
CA GLU A 301 16.05 21.23 -21.68
C GLU A 301 15.19 20.56 -22.75
N LYS A 302 15.71 20.41 -23.99
CA LYS A 302 15.00 19.68 -25.05
C LYS A 302 14.82 18.21 -24.68
N ARG A 303 15.85 17.57 -24.14
CA ARG A 303 15.80 16.17 -23.69
C ARG A 303 14.78 16.00 -22.57
N ARG A 304 14.80 16.88 -21.57
CA ARG A 304 13.81 16.94 -20.49
C ARG A 304 12.40 17.04 -21.07
N ASP A 305 12.14 18.03 -21.91
CA ASP A 305 10.81 18.26 -22.48
C ASP A 305 10.32 17.04 -23.28
N ALA A 306 11.22 16.38 -24.02
CA ALA A 306 10.92 15.13 -24.73
C ALA A 306 10.57 13.99 -23.75
N MET A 307 11.39 13.75 -22.71
CA MET A 307 11.13 12.72 -21.71
C MET A 307 9.79 12.94 -20.99
N VAL A 308 9.53 14.17 -20.54
CA VAL A 308 8.28 14.54 -19.85
C VAL A 308 7.08 14.30 -20.76
N THR A 309 7.17 14.68 -22.04
CA THR A 309 6.10 14.46 -23.01
C THR A 309 5.81 12.96 -23.21
N LYS A 310 6.87 12.14 -23.32
CA LYS A 310 6.73 10.68 -23.46
C LYS A 310 6.11 10.04 -22.22
N LEU A 311 6.55 10.43 -21.02
CA LEU A 311 5.97 9.95 -19.76
C LEU A 311 4.48 10.32 -19.64
N ILE A 312 4.11 11.57 -19.97
CA ILE A 312 2.70 12.00 -19.99
C ILE A 312 1.90 11.13 -20.96
N ARG A 313 2.42 10.89 -22.16
CA ARG A 313 1.73 10.08 -23.18
C ARG A 313 1.55 8.62 -22.73
N LEU A 314 2.58 8.02 -22.13
CA LEU A 314 2.50 6.68 -21.52
C LEU A 314 1.49 6.66 -20.37
N ALA A 315 1.44 7.69 -19.53
CA ALA A 315 0.49 7.75 -18.41
C ALA A 315 -0.98 7.95 -18.87
N GLN A 316 -1.18 8.64 -20.00
CA GLN A 316 -2.53 8.88 -20.56
C GLN A 316 -3.09 7.66 -21.30
N LEU A 317 -2.24 6.95 -22.05
CA LEU A 317 -2.68 5.90 -22.98
C LEU A 317 -2.21 4.49 -22.58
N GLY A 318 -1.27 4.37 -21.65
CA GLY A 318 -0.57 3.12 -21.32
C GLY A 318 -1.49 2.02 -20.78
N ARG A 319 -2.52 2.37 -19.98
CA ARG A 319 -3.46 1.40 -19.40
C ARG A 319 -4.04 0.44 -20.44
N ALA A 320 -4.53 0.97 -21.56
CA ALA A 320 -5.14 0.18 -22.63
C ALA A 320 -4.11 -0.67 -23.39
N ALA A 321 -2.88 -0.17 -23.50
CA ALA A 321 -1.75 -0.89 -24.09
C ALA A 321 -1.09 -1.90 -23.11
N GLY A 322 -1.53 -1.97 -21.85
CA GLY A 322 -0.90 -2.81 -20.83
C GLY A 322 0.51 -2.34 -20.43
N ILE A 323 0.75 -1.03 -20.42
CA ILE A 323 1.99 -0.39 -19.97
C ILE A 323 1.66 0.49 -18.75
N TYR A 324 2.34 0.24 -17.64
CA TYR A 324 2.06 0.81 -16.33
C TYR A 324 3.27 1.57 -15.79
N LEU A 325 3.05 2.58 -14.95
CA LEU A 325 4.11 3.45 -14.43
C LEU A 325 4.11 3.45 -12.91
N GLU A 326 5.27 3.23 -12.32
CA GLU A 326 5.55 3.36 -10.90
C GLU A 326 6.61 4.46 -10.75
N VAL A 327 6.15 5.67 -10.44
CA VAL A 327 7.00 6.87 -10.42
C VAL A 327 7.34 7.19 -8.98
N CYS A 328 8.60 7.03 -8.63
CA CYS A 328 9.11 7.29 -7.30
C CYS A 328 9.86 8.63 -7.26
N GLY A 329 9.92 9.22 -6.08
CA GLY A 329 10.81 10.35 -5.83
C GLY A 329 10.75 10.85 -4.40
N GLN A 330 11.54 11.87 -4.11
CA GLN A 330 11.44 12.57 -2.82
C GLN A 330 10.40 13.69 -2.87
N ARG A 331 10.33 14.37 -4.02
CA ARG A 331 9.45 15.50 -4.30
C ARG A 331 9.00 15.43 -5.75
N PHE A 332 7.76 15.81 -6.04
CA PHE A 332 7.23 15.79 -7.40
C PHE A 332 6.11 16.82 -7.58
N GLY A 333 6.49 18.09 -7.76
CA GLY A 333 5.55 19.19 -7.96
C GLY A 333 5.94 20.14 -9.08
N ALA A 334 5.29 21.31 -9.10
CA ALA A 334 5.46 22.33 -10.13
C ALA A 334 6.89 22.90 -10.18
N GLU A 335 7.64 22.79 -9.08
CA GLU A 335 9.03 23.22 -8.96
C GLU A 335 10.00 22.45 -9.87
N LEU A 336 9.64 21.25 -10.32
CA LEU A 336 10.44 20.50 -11.29
C LEU A 336 10.33 21.06 -12.71
N GLY A 337 9.39 21.97 -12.94
CA GLY A 337 9.22 22.68 -14.21
C GLY A 337 8.09 22.14 -15.08
N LYS A 338 8.17 22.46 -16.37
CA LYS A 338 7.07 22.28 -17.33
C LYS A 338 6.66 20.80 -17.42
N GLY A 339 5.35 20.55 -17.34
CA GLY A 339 4.76 19.22 -17.49
C GLY A 339 4.78 18.34 -16.24
N ALA A 340 5.49 18.69 -15.17
CA ALA A 340 5.52 17.90 -13.92
C ALA A 340 4.10 17.71 -13.33
N THR A 341 3.35 18.80 -13.18
CA THR A 341 1.95 18.75 -12.70
C THR A 341 1.04 17.96 -13.63
N MET A 342 1.25 18.03 -14.95
CA MET A 342 0.45 17.28 -15.93
C MET A 342 0.71 15.77 -15.81
N LEU A 343 1.98 15.36 -15.68
CA LEU A 343 2.34 13.97 -15.44
C LEU A 343 1.76 13.48 -14.10
N ARG A 344 1.94 14.28 -13.03
CA ARG A 344 1.40 13.98 -11.69
C ARG A 344 -0.09 13.71 -11.70
N ALA A 345 -0.86 14.48 -12.47
CA ALA A 345 -2.31 14.29 -12.58
C ALA A 345 -2.72 12.92 -13.16
N GLN A 346 -1.85 12.25 -13.92
CA GLN A 346 -2.11 10.92 -14.49
C GLN A 346 -1.76 9.77 -13.54
N LEU A 347 -0.97 10.03 -12.49
CA LEU A 347 -0.50 9.03 -11.52
C LEU A 347 -1.52 8.86 -10.40
N THR A 348 -2.67 8.27 -10.70
CA THR A 348 -3.84 8.20 -9.77
C THR A 348 -3.60 7.38 -8.50
N GLY A 349 -2.69 6.41 -8.53
CA GLY A 349 -2.21 5.74 -7.31
C GLY A 349 -1.32 6.68 -6.52
N ARG A 350 -1.54 6.82 -5.22
CA ARG A 350 -0.76 7.72 -4.36
C ARG A 350 -0.30 7.01 -3.10
N VAL A 351 1.01 6.97 -2.93
CA VAL A 351 1.68 6.46 -1.74
C VAL A 351 2.66 7.50 -1.25
N CYS A 352 2.54 7.91 -0.01
CA CYS A 352 3.44 8.88 0.61
C CYS A 352 3.99 8.30 1.91
N HIS A 353 5.27 7.95 1.90
CA HIS A 353 6.01 7.71 3.13
C HIS A 353 6.28 9.02 3.87
N ARG A 354 6.95 8.94 5.01
CA ARG A 354 7.37 10.12 5.75
C ARG A 354 8.11 11.10 4.83
N VAL A 355 7.63 12.33 4.78
CA VAL A 355 8.28 13.47 4.13
C VAL A 355 8.61 14.53 5.17
N ASN A 356 9.54 15.44 4.85
CA ASN A 356 10.05 16.40 5.84
C ASN A 356 9.20 17.67 5.94
N ASP A 357 8.36 17.96 4.94
CA ASP A 357 7.59 19.18 4.84
C ASP A 357 6.20 18.94 4.23
N GLU A 358 5.27 19.84 4.54
CA GLU A 358 3.88 19.76 4.09
C GLU A 358 3.73 19.97 2.59
N THR A 359 4.60 20.77 1.97
CA THR A 359 4.58 21.02 0.53
C THR A 359 4.83 19.72 -0.24
N SER A 360 5.82 18.93 0.16
CA SER A 360 6.10 17.60 -0.39
C SER A 360 4.96 16.60 -0.15
N ALA A 361 4.30 16.67 1.02
CA ALA A 361 3.15 15.81 1.31
C ALA A 361 1.94 16.14 0.42
N ASN A 362 1.66 17.44 0.22
CA ASN A 362 0.58 17.93 -0.61
C ASN A 362 0.78 17.58 -2.10
N MET A 363 2.03 17.48 -2.57
CA MET A 363 2.32 17.00 -3.92
C MET A 363 1.79 15.57 -4.15
N ALA A 364 1.91 14.69 -3.15
CA ALA A 364 1.43 13.32 -3.24
C ALA A 364 -0.07 13.16 -2.92
N LEU A 365 -0.57 13.85 -1.89
CA LEU A 365 -1.86 13.51 -1.27
C LEU A 365 -2.86 14.67 -1.21
N GLY A 366 -2.44 15.90 -1.54
CA GLY A 366 -3.25 17.10 -1.36
C GLY A 366 -4.50 17.13 -2.26
N ASP A 367 -4.48 16.40 -3.37
CA ASP A 367 -5.61 16.21 -4.28
C ASP A 367 -6.57 15.08 -3.86
N ILE A 368 -6.19 14.25 -2.89
CA ILE A 368 -7.06 13.19 -2.33
C ILE A 368 -7.78 13.69 -1.09
N ALA A 369 -7.00 14.10 -0.08
CA ALA A 369 -7.48 14.45 1.24
C ALA A 369 -6.41 15.30 1.96
N PRO A 370 -6.68 16.56 2.32
CA PRO A 370 -5.72 17.42 3.02
C PRO A 370 -5.19 16.80 4.31
N GLU A 371 -6.03 16.08 5.06
CA GLU A 371 -5.64 15.39 6.27
C GLU A 371 -4.69 14.20 6.02
N ALA A 372 -4.69 13.61 4.82
CA ALA A 372 -3.76 12.56 4.43
C ALA A 372 -2.33 13.11 4.28
N ALA A 373 -2.19 14.32 3.71
CA ALA A 373 -0.90 15.00 3.62
C ALA A 373 -0.33 15.28 5.04
N LEU A 374 -1.17 15.78 5.95
CA LEU A 374 -0.79 15.96 7.36
C LEU A 374 -0.46 14.63 8.06
N ALA A 375 -1.14 13.54 7.73
CA ALA A 375 -0.83 12.23 8.28
C ALA A 375 0.56 11.74 7.84
N ALA A 376 0.97 12.02 6.60
CA ALA A 376 2.28 11.64 6.08
C ALA A 376 3.44 12.40 6.75
N THR A 377 3.29 13.71 7.01
CA THR A 377 4.30 14.51 7.72
C THR A 377 4.43 14.12 9.20
N ARG A 378 3.36 13.58 9.80
CA ARG A 378 3.33 13.11 11.19
C ARG A 378 3.82 11.68 11.39
N ILE A 379 4.24 10.98 10.34
CA ILE A 379 4.86 9.65 10.49
C ILE A 379 6.18 9.83 11.26
N PRO A 380 6.36 9.15 12.41
CA PRO A 380 7.59 9.28 13.19
C PRO A 380 8.81 8.69 12.46
N ALA A 381 9.99 9.27 12.66
CA ALA A 381 11.23 8.85 11.98
C ALA A 381 11.66 7.43 12.35
N GLU A 382 11.37 7.00 13.58
CA GLU A 382 11.61 5.65 14.11
C GLU A 382 10.67 4.59 13.54
N ARG A 383 9.73 4.96 12.65
CA ARG A 383 8.78 4.05 12.01
C ARG A 383 8.96 3.96 10.49
N PRO A 384 10.15 3.59 9.98
CA PRO A 384 10.36 3.44 8.56
C PRO A 384 9.46 2.33 7.97
N GLY A 385 9.02 2.56 6.74
CA GLY A 385 8.12 1.69 5.99
C GLY A 385 6.64 1.99 6.21
N VAL A 386 6.28 2.80 7.21
CA VAL A 386 4.92 3.33 7.31
C VAL A 386 4.70 4.33 6.18
N ALA A 387 3.55 4.26 5.52
CA ALA A 387 3.13 5.15 4.46
C ALA A 387 1.66 5.53 4.65
N VAL A 388 1.24 6.60 4.01
CA VAL A 388 -0.17 6.92 3.76
C VAL A 388 -0.47 6.57 2.31
N VAL A 389 -1.54 5.81 2.08
CA VAL A 389 -2.04 5.50 0.75
C VAL A 389 -3.36 6.20 0.52
N GLY A 390 -3.52 6.77 -0.67
CA GLY A 390 -4.77 7.30 -1.16
C GLY A 390 -5.66 6.23 -1.78
N ASP A 391 -6.97 6.41 -1.66
CA ASP A 391 -7.98 5.73 -2.45
C ASP A 391 -8.54 6.70 -3.49
N SER A 392 -8.78 6.19 -4.69
CA SER A 392 -9.57 6.83 -5.75
C SER A 392 -10.93 7.37 -5.30
N SER A 393 -11.52 6.85 -4.21
CA SER A 393 -12.77 7.35 -3.63
C SER A 393 -12.64 8.60 -2.75
N GLY A 394 -11.42 9.13 -2.57
CA GLY A 394 -11.11 10.22 -1.64
C GLY A 394 -10.76 9.76 -0.22
N GLY A 395 -10.88 8.46 0.07
CA GLY A 395 -10.41 7.87 1.32
C GLY A 395 -8.88 7.78 1.38
N TRP A 396 -8.34 7.55 2.57
CA TRP A 396 -6.92 7.24 2.75
C TRP A 396 -6.73 6.31 3.95
N SER A 397 -5.54 5.71 4.06
CA SER A 397 -5.19 4.87 5.20
C SER A 397 -3.68 4.82 5.42
N ARG A 398 -3.26 4.62 6.67
CA ARG A 398 -1.87 4.25 6.93
C ARG A 398 -1.64 2.78 6.60
N VAL A 399 -0.50 2.51 5.99
CA VAL A 399 -0.04 1.18 5.63
C VAL A 399 1.40 0.96 6.05
N ARG A 400 1.83 -0.30 6.09
CA ARG A 400 3.25 -0.65 6.18
C ARG A 400 3.55 -1.91 5.40
N SER A 401 4.56 -1.86 4.53
CA SER A 401 5.04 -3.05 3.83
C SER A 401 5.82 -3.97 4.77
N PRO A 402 5.76 -5.30 4.57
CA PRO A 402 6.66 -6.21 5.25
C PRO A 402 8.12 -5.81 5.02
N HIS A 403 8.95 -5.97 6.04
CA HIS A 403 10.38 -5.75 5.86
C HIS A 403 10.95 -6.82 4.92
N LEU A 404 11.63 -6.36 3.86
CA LEU A 404 12.33 -7.19 2.91
C LEU A 404 13.74 -6.62 2.72
N THR A 405 14.74 -7.45 3.02
CA THR A 405 16.15 -7.06 2.87
C THR A 405 16.50 -6.94 1.38
N LEU A 406 17.58 -6.21 1.08
CA LEU A 406 18.03 -6.08 -0.30
C LEU A 406 18.54 -7.42 -0.86
N ASP A 407 19.24 -8.20 -0.03
CA ASP A 407 19.78 -9.51 -0.41
C ASP A 407 18.68 -10.53 -0.71
N ASP A 408 17.64 -10.58 0.14
CA ASP A 408 16.47 -11.43 -0.10
C ASP A 408 15.76 -11.01 -1.39
N ALA A 409 15.63 -9.70 -1.62
CA ALA A 409 14.99 -9.18 -2.83
C ALA A 409 15.79 -9.53 -4.09
N ALA A 410 17.11 -9.37 -4.05
CA ALA A 410 18.01 -9.76 -5.14
C ALA A 410 17.99 -11.28 -5.39
N ALA A 411 17.89 -12.09 -4.33
CA ALA A 411 17.75 -13.54 -4.45
C ALA A 411 16.46 -13.90 -5.19
N VAL A 412 15.32 -13.29 -4.84
CA VAL A 412 14.06 -13.49 -5.56
C VAL A 412 14.19 -13.15 -7.05
N CYS A 413 14.86 -12.05 -7.40
CA CYS A 413 15.07 -11.69 -8.80
C CYS A 413 15.96 -12.69 -9.55
N ARG A 414 17.00 -13.24 -8.91
CA ARG A 414 17.82 -14.32 -9.51
C ARG A 414 17.00 -15.60 -9.72
N ASP A 415 16.25 -16.02 -8.71
CA ASP A 415 15.44 -17.23 -8.74
C ASP A 415 14.31 -17.16 -9.78
N THR A 416 13.88 -15.95 -10.14
CA THR A 416 12.81 -15.69 -11.12
C THR A 416 13.32 -15.18 -12.46
N SER A 417 14.63 -15.18 -12.70
CA SER A 417 15.26 -14.69 -13.95
C SER A 417 14.73 -15.37 -15.22
N GLY A 418 14.32 -16.64 -15.13
CA GLY A 418 13.69 -17.37 -16.24
C GLY A 418 12.30 -16.88 -16.64
N LEU A 419 11.71 -15.94 -15.89
CA LEU A 419 10.40 -15.33 -16.18
C LEU A 419 10.50 -14.01 -16.96
N ILE A 420 11.70 -13.57 -17.36
CA ILE A 420 11.83 -12.39 -18.23
C ILE A 420 11.14 -12.69 -19.57
N PRO A 421 10.08 -11.96 -19.94
CA PRO A 421 9.41 -12.20 -21.20
C PRO A 421 10.24 -11.66 -22.37
N GLU A 422 10.05 -12.26 -23.55
CA GLU A 422 10.67 -11.79 -24.78
C GLU A 422 9.97 -10.52 -25.29
N LEU A 423 10.73 -9.42 -25.37
CA LEU A 423 10.32 -8.15 -25.96
C LEU A 423 11.51 -7.58 -26.74
N PRO A 424 11.71 -7.96 -28.02
CA PRO A 424 12.92 -7.63 -28.78
C PRO A 424 13.25 -6.13 -28.84
N ARG A 425 12.22 -5.29 -28.78
CA ARG A 425 12.38 -3.83 -28.76
C ARG A 425 13.17 -3.32 -27.56
N LEU A 426 13.20 -4.07 -26.45
CA LEU A 426 13.91 -3.72 -25.22
C LEU A 426 15.36 -4.26 -25.17
N ASP A 427 15.78 -5.09 -26.13
CA ASP A 427 17.06 -5.83 -26.05
C ASP A 427 18.28 -4.90 -25.93
N ALA A 428 18.23 -3.72 -26.58
CA ALA A 428 19.31 -2.72 -26.50
C ALA A 428 19.53 -2.13 -25.09
N PHE A 429 18.55 -2.31 -24.20
CA PHE A 429 18.56 -1.83 -22.82
C PHE A 429 18.65 -2.96 -21.79
N ARG A 430 18.84 -4.21 -22.24
CA ARG A 430 18.95 -5.34 -21.33
C ARG A 430 20.19 -5.18 -20.44
N PRO A 431 20.05 -5.17 -19.11
CA PRO A 431 21.18 -4.95 -18.23
C PRO A 431 22.16 -6.12 -18.29
N ALA A 432 23.45 -5.81 -18.14
CA ALA A 432 24.45 -6.84 -17.91
C ALA A 432 24.19 -7.48 -16.53
N VAL A 433 23.94 -8.79 -16.51
CA VAL A 433 23.78 -9.51 -15.24
C VAL A 433 25.18 -9.72 -14.66
N ALA A 434 25.49 -9.05 -13.55
CA ALA A 434 26.72 -9.32 -12.82
C ALA A 434 26.74 -10.80 -12.40
N GLN A 435 27.72 -11.56 -12.89
CA GLN A 435 27.93 -12.91 -12.40
C GLN A 435 28.26 -12.84 -10.90
N PRO A 436 27.69 -13.72 -10.05
CA PRO A 436 28.04 -13.71 -8.64
C PRO A 436 29.55 -13.91 -8.51
N SER A 437 30.23 -12.94 -7.91
CA SER A 437 31.61 -13.09 -7.45
C SER A 437 31.67 -14.38 -6.65
N ALA A 438 32.53 -15.32 -7.06
CA ALA A 438 32.80 -16.51 -6.27
C ALA A 438 33.02 -16.08 -4.82
N ALA A 439 32.33 -16.74 -3.88
CA ALA A 439 32.47 -16.45 -2.46
C ALA A 439 33.96 -16.35 -2.10
N PRO A 440 34.38 -15.38 -1.27
CA PRO A 440 35.77 -15.31 -0.85
C PRO A 440 36.15 -16.67 -0.25
N ALA A 441 37.18 -17.30 -0.82
CA ALA A 441 37.70 -18.57 -0.34
C ALA A 441 37.92 -18.45 1.18
N ALA A 442 37.47 -19.48 1.92
CA ALA A 442 37.63 -19.53 3.36
C ALA A 442 39.08 -19.16 3.73
N PRO A 443 39.30 -18.31 4.75
CA PRO A 443 40.65 -17.93 5.14
C PRO A 443 41.46 -19.20 5.43
N PRO A 444 42.73 -19.28 5.01
CA PRO A 444 43.54 -20.47 5.19
C PRO A 444 43.60 -20.80 6.68
N THR A 445 43.17 -22.02 7.04
CA THR A 445 43.31 -22.56 8.38
C THR A 445 44.79 -22.49 8.77
N ALA A 446 45.11 -21.64 9.74
CA ALA A 446 46.43 -21.57 10.33
C ALA A 446 46.79 -22.96 10.90
N ARG A 447 47.89 -23.55 10.41
CA ARG A 447 48.47 -24.75 11.02
C ARG A 447 48.94 -24.38 12.44
N PRO A 448 48.68 -25.24 13.45
CA PRO A 448 49.22 -25.00 14.78
C PRO A 448 50.75 -25.07 14.71
N VAL A 449 51.40 -24.02 15.19
CA VAL A 449 52.85 -24.02 15.45
C VAL A 449 53.05 -24.87 16.69
N ILE A 450 53.72 -26.01 16.53
CA ILE A 450 54.27 -26.78 17.65
C ILE A 450 55.63 -26.14 17.93
N GLY A 451 55.76 -25.53 19.10
CA GLY A 451 56.98 -24.92 19.61
C GLY A 451 56.86 -24.74 21.12
#